data_AF-A0A2V6UHY8-F1
#
_entry.id   AF-A0A2V6UHY8-F1
#
_cell.length_a   1.000
_cell.length_b   1.000
_cell.length_c   1.000
_cell.angle_alpha   90.00
_cell.angle_beta   90.00
_cell.angle_gamma   90.00
#
_symmetry.space_group_name_H-M   'P 1'
#
loop_
_entity.id
_entity.type
_entity.pdbx_description
1 polymer ?
#
loop_
_entity_poly.entity_id
_entity_poly.type
_entity_poly.pdbx_seq_one_letter_code
_entity_poly.pdbx_strand_id
1 'polypeptide(L)'
;MPHALHMPSHIYVLLGMWPDTVKSNIAAAAAEKSRGNPDDHMHALDYLVYGYLQQAQDAEAQKVVDEARAIMAGLAARQYDSGRPTAHFAMAAIEARWAMERGRWADAAAIDPRPNRFAHTESMIYFARAIGAARSGNAARARDDVDRLATLKDTMKDAYWAEQIEIQRRAAAAWTARAEGKADEGFALMRSSVELEASTEKHNITPGPIVTARELLGDMLLEAGQAGPAGQAYEASLRVAPNRFKALYGVAKAAERAGERERAKAYYEKLLATAAAADTGRGELQEAKAFR
;
A
#
# COMPACT_ATOMS: atom_id res chain seq x y z
N MET A 1 -1.78 3.96 -29.31
CA MET A 1 -1.25 4.39 -27.99
C MET A 1 -2.01 3.67 -26.88
N PRO A 2 -1.57 2.50 -26.42
CA PRO A 2 -2.23 1.83 -25.29
C PRO A 2 -1.85 2.38 -23.92
N HIS A 3 -0.67 3.00 -23.76
CA HIS A 3 -0.37 3.86 -22.61
C HIS A 3 -1.46 4.94 -22.38
N ALA A 4 -2.07 5.48 -23.45
CA ALA A 4 -3.16 6.46 -23.32
C ALA A 4 -4.45 5.86 -22.70
N LEU A 5 -4.66 4.54 -22.79
CA LEU A 5 -5.79 3.86 -22.13
C LEU A 5 -5.60 3.81 -20.61
N HIS A 6 -4.35 3.82 -20.14
CA HIS A 6 -3.98 3.82 -18.73
C HIS A 6 -4.05 5.22 -18.11
N MET A 7 -3.69 6.27 -18.85
CA MET A 7 -3.55 7.64 -18.32
C MET A 7 -4.72 8.14 -17.46
N PRO A 8 -6.01 7.91 -17.81
CA PRO A 8 -7.13 8.32 -16.96
C PRO A 8 -7.08 7.70 -15.55
N SER A 9 -6.50 6.51 -15.41
CA SER A 9 -6.42 5.81 -14.12
C SER A 9 -5.58 6.52 -13.07
N HIS A 10 -4.61 7.36 -13.48
CA HIS A 10 -3.87 8.21 -12.54
C HIS A 10 -4.80 9.20 -11.82
N ILE A 11 -5.82 9.71 -12.51
CA ILE A 11 -6.84 10.61 -11.94
C ILE A 11 -7.87 9.80 -11.15
N TYR A 12 -8.33 8.67 -11.69
CA TYR A 12 -9.32 7.82 -11.02
C TYR A 12 -8.86 7.36 -9.64
N VAL A 13 -7.58 6.97 -9.51
CA VAL A 13 -6.99 6.62 -8.21
C VAL A 13 -7.00 7.79 -7.23
N LEU A 14 -6.70 9.02 -7.68
CA LEU A 14 -6.73 10.21 -6.83
C LEU A 14 -8.15 10.55 -6.35
N LEU A 15 -9.17 10.17 -7.12
CA LEU A 15 -10.58 10.39 -6.80
C LEU A 15 -11.23 9.19 -6.09
N GLY A 16 -10.51 8.10 -5.86
CA GLY A 16 -11.07 6.88 -5.28
C GLY A 16 -12.11 6.19 -6.17
N MET A 17 -12.00 6.34 -7.49
CA MET A 17 -12.88 5.75 -8.50
C MET A 17 -12.37 4.35 -8.89
N TRP A 18 -12.39 3.41 -7.95
CA TRP A 18 -11.79 2.09 -8.13
C TRP A 18 -12.35 1.27 -9.32
N PRO A 19 -13.67 1.27 -9.61
CA PRO A 19 -14.20 0.57 -10.78
C PRO A 19 -13.60 1.10 -12.10
N ASP A 20 -13.44 2.42 -12.23
CA ASP A 20 -12.85 3.05 -13.41
C ASP A 20 -11.34 2.79 -13.50
N THR A 21 -10.63 2.78 -12.36
CA THR A 21 -9.24 2.33 -12.29
C THR A 21 -9.09 0.89 -12.80
N VAL A 22 -9.92 -0.04 -12.33
CA VAL A 22 -9.86 -1.45 -12.76
C VAL A 22 -10.17 -1.57 -14.26
N LYS A 23 -11.27 -0.95 -14.73
CA LYS A 23 -11.69 -1.02 -16.14
C LYS A 23 -10.62 -0.50 -17.10
N SER A 24 -10.02 0.65 -16.81
CA SER A 24 -8.97 1.25 -17.65
C SER A 24 -7.71 0.38 -17.70
N ASN A 25 -7.33 -0.21 -16.56
CA ASN A 25 -6.11 -1.00 -16.45
C ASN A 25 -6.23 -2.41 -17.06
N ILE A 26 -7.41 -3.03 -17.05
CA ILE A 26 -7.65 -4.28 -17.81
C ILE A 26 -7.38 -4.04 -19.30
N ALA A 27 -7.92 -2.96 -19.86
CA ALA A 27 -7.73 -2.62 -21.27
C ALA A 27 -6.26 -2.30 -21.60
N ALA A 28 -5.59 -1.54 -20.72
CA ALA A 28 -4.17 -1.19 -20.89
C ALA A 28 -3.26 -2.43 -20.81
N ALA A 29 -3.44 -3.28 -19.79
CA ALA A 29 -2.65 -4.49 -19.61
C ALA A 29 -2.77 -5.44 -20.80
N ALA A 30 -4.00 -5.70 -21.28
CA ALA A 30 -4.24 -6.55 -22.44
C ALA A 30 -3.55 -6.01 -23.71
N ALA A 31 -3.58 -4.69 -23.92
CA ALA A 31 -2.97 -4.08 -25.09
C ALA A 31 -1.44 -4.06 -25.03
N GLU A 32 -0.82 -3.78 -23.87
CA GLU A 32 0.64 -3.81 -23.72
C GLU A 32 1.19 -5.24 -23.75
N LYS A 33 0.42 -6.23 -23.26
CA LYS A 33 0.71 -7.66 -23.44
C LYS A 33 0.80 -8.04 -24.91
N SER A 34 -0.18 -7.62 -25.72
CA SER A 34 -0.20 -7.87 -27.17
C SER A 34 1.00 -7.25 -27.90
N ARG A 35 1.47 -6.08 -27.42
CA ARG A 35 2.66 -5.40 -27.97
C ARG A 35 3.99 -5.98 -27.51
N GLY A 36 4.00 -6.87 -26.51
CA GLY A 36 5.22 -7.41 -25.93
C GLY A 36 6.03 -6.39 -25.14
N ASN A 37 5.38 -5.40 -24.53
CA ASN A 37 6.03 -4.36 -23.72
C ASN A 37 5.87 -4.66 -22.22
N PRO A 38 6.85 -5.32 -21.58
CA PRO A 38 6.70 -5.79 -20.21
C PRO A 38 6.65 -4.65 -19.18
N ASP A 39 7.36 -3.53 -19.42
CA ASP A 39 7.39 -2.41 -18.48
C ASP A 39 6.01 -1.75 -18.34
N ASP A 40 5.37 -1.39 -19.46
CA ASP A 40 4.05 -0.75 -19.43
C ASP A 40 2.95 -1.75 -19.04
N HIS A 41 3.11 -3.04 -19.38
CA HIS A 41 2.21 -4.08 -18.90
C HIS A 41 2.28 -4.18 -17.36
N MET A 42 3.48 -4.31 -16.79
CA MET A 42 3.67 -4.36 -15.33
C MET A 42 3.13 -3.10 -14.63
N HIS A 43 3.31 -1.92 -15.24
CA HIS A 43 2.76 -0.68 -14.71
C HIS A 43 1.23 -0.71 -14.61
N ALA A 44 0.54 -1.21 -15.64
CA ALA A 44 -0.91 -1.39 -15.61
C ALA A 44 -1.34 -2.42 -14.54
N LEU A 45 -0.54 -3.48 -14.32
CA LEU A 45 -0.82 -4.50 -13.30
C LEU A 45 -0.73 -3.94 -11.87
N ASP A 46 0.17 -3.00 -11.56
CA ASP A 46 0.23 -2.34 -10.23
C ASP A 46 -1.06 -1.57 -9.93
N TYR A 47 -1.55 -0.79 -10.89
CA TYR A 47 -2.83 -0.10 -10.73
C TYR A 47 -4.00 -1.06 -10.62
N LEU A 48 -3.95 -2.17 -11.38
CA LEU A 48 -5.00 -3.17 -11.38
C LEU A 48 -5.09 -3.90 -10.03
N VAL A 49 -3.97 -4.38 -9.48
CA VAL A 49 -3.96 -5.04 -8.17
C VAL A 49 -4.43 -4.08 -7.09
N TYR A 50 -4.04 -2.81 -7.17
CA TYR A 50 -4.45 -1.80 -6.21
C TYR A 50 -5.96 -1.54 -6.27
N GLY A 51 -6.52 -1.35 -7.47
CA GLY A 51 -7.95 -1.17 -7.67
C GLY A 51 -8.79 -2.36 -7.18
N TYR A 52 -8.31 -3.59 -7.40
CA TYR A 52 -8.96 -4.79 -6.87
C TYR A 52 -8.89 -4.85 -5.33
N LEU A 53 -7.73 -4.58 -4.74
CA LEU A 53 -7.55 -4.60 -3.29
C LEU A 53 -8.43 -3.57 -2.56
N GLN A 54 -8.66 -2.40 -3.15
CA GLN A 54 -9.54 -1.37 -2.58
C GLN A 54 -11.03 -1.75 -2.67
N GLN A 55 -11.40 -2.69 -3.55
CA GLN A 55 -12.77 -3.22 -3.69
C GLN A 55 -12.94 -4.57 -2.97
N ALA A 56 -11.93 -5.04 -2.22
CA ALA A 56 -11.88 -6.36 -1.60
C ALA A 56 -12.07 -7.51 -2.61
N GLN A 57 -11.53 -7.35 -3.81
CA GLN A 57 -11.48 -8.36 -4.86
C GLN A 57 -10.14 -9.14 -4.77
N ASP A 58 -9.95 -9.88 -3.69
CA ASP A 58 -8.70 -10.58 -3.39
C ASP A 58 -8.42 -11.72 -4.37
N ALA A 59 -9.46 -12.39 -4.89
CA ALA A 59 -9.26 -13.46 -5.87
C ALA A 59 -8.75 -12.89 -7.20
N GLU A 60 -9.30 -11.76 -7.66
CA GLU A 60 -8.79 -11.07 -8.85
C GLU A 60 -7.41 -10.46 -8.62
N ALA A 61 -7.15 -9.85 -7.47
CA ALA A 61 -5.83 -9.32 -7.12
C ALA A 61 -4.76 -10.44 -7.10
N GLN A 62 -5.06 -11.63 -6.58
CA GLN A 62 -4.13 -12.77 -6.61
C GLN A 62 -3.74 -13.17 -8.04
N LYS A 63 -4.68 -13.19 -8.98
CA LYS A 63 -4.37 -13.48 -10.40
C LYS A 63 -3.38 -12.47 -10.98
N VAL A 64 -3.54 -11.19 -10.65
CA VAL A 64 -2.62 -10.12 -11.08
C VAL A 64 -1.23 -10.31 -10.47
N VAL A 65 -1.15 -10.67 -9.18
CA VAL A 65 0.11 -11.00 -8.50
C VAL A 65 0.82 -12.17 -9.19
N ASP A 66 0.09 -13.22 -9.54
CA ASP A 66 0.66 -14.40 -10.19
C ASP A 66 1.12 -14.10 -11.62
N GLU A 67 0.36 -13.30 -12.38
CA GLU A 67 0.78 -12.82 -13.71
C GLU A 67 2.06 -11.97 -13.62
N ALA A 68 2.12 -11.02 -12.68
CA ALA A 68 3.30 -10.17 -12.48
C ALA A 68 4.56 -11.01 -12.13
N ARG A 69 4.41 -12.01 -11.24
CA ARG A 69 5.49 -12.94 -10.90
C ARG A 69 5.95 -13.76 -12.10
N ALA A 70 5.01 -14.26 -12.90
CA ALA A 70 5.33 -15.01 -14.11
C ALA A 70 6.06 -14.16 -15.15
N ILE A 71 5.65 -12.90 -15.33
CA ILE A 71 6.35 -11.94 -16.20
C ILE A 71 7.78 -11.75 -15.72
N MET A 72 7.99 -11.41 -14.44
CA MET A 72 9.33 -11.17 -13.90
C MET A 72 10.23 -12.41 -13.96
N ALA A 73 9.70 -13.60 -13.71
CA ALA A 73 10.43 -14.85 -13.90
C ALA A 73 10.87 -15.05 -15.36
N GLY A 74 9.97 -14.77 -16.32
CA GLY A 74 10.28 -14.79 -17.75
C GLY A 74 11.32 -13.75 -18.16
N LEU A 75 11.27 -12.53 -17.61
CA LEU A 75 12.27 -11.49 -17.84
C LEU A 75 13.65 -11.92 -17.33
N ALA A 76 13.72 -12.50 -16.14
CA ALA A 76 14.96 -12.99 -15.56
C ALA A 76 15.54 -14.16 -16.36
N ALA A 77 14.72 -15.14 -16.75
CA ALA A 77 15.16 -16.31 -17.51
C ALA A 77 15.78 -15.95 -18.87
N ARG A 78 15.28 -14.88 -19.51
CA ARG A 78 15.80 -14.38 -20.79
C ARG A 78 16.85 -13.26 -20.64
N GLN A 79 17.29 -12.97 -19.41
CA GLN A 79 18.21 -11.87 -19.10
C GLN A 79 17.78 -10.52 -19.71
N TYR A 80 16.47 -10.26 -19.73
CA TYR A 80 15.94 -9.00 -20.27
C TYR A 80 16.15 -7.86 -19.27
N ASP A 81 16.72 -6.78 -19.75
CA ASP A 81 16.89 -5.54 -19.01
C ASP A 81 16.48 -4.35 -19.90
N SER A 82 15.41 -3.66 -19.51
CA SER A 82 14.91 -2.49 -20.24
C SER A 82 15.72 -1.22 -19.96
N GLY A 83 16.66 -1.25 -19.00
CA GLY A 83 17.32 -0.05 -18.51
C GLY A 83 16.46 0.75 -17.52
N ARG A 84 15.18 0.40 -17.33
CA ARG A 84 14.18 1.22 -16.62
C ARG A 84 13.75 0.60 -15.28
N PRO A 85 13.33 1.42 -14.30
CA PRO A 85 12.85 0.92 -13.03
C PRO A 85 11.42 0.38 -13.08
N THR A 86 10.65 0.64 -14.14
CA THR A 86 9.19 0.45 -14.17
C THR A 86 8.72 -0.95 -13.79
N ALA A 87 9.24 -2.00 -14.45
CA ALA A 87 8.86 -3.37 -14.11
C ALA A 87 9.28 -3.78 -12.69
N HIS A 88 10.47 -3.36 -12.23
CA HIS A 88 10.95 -3.62 -10.87
C HIS A 88 10.11 -2.90 -9.81
N PHE A 89 9.76 -1.64 -10.06
CA PHE A 89 8.88 -0.83 -9.23
C PHE A 89 7.52 -1.50 -9.09
N ALA A 90 6.88 -1.82 -10.22
CA ALA A 90 5.57 -2.46 -10.23
C ALA A 90 5.59 -3.81 -9.49
N MET A 91 6.59 -4.66 -9.73
CA MET A 91 6.69 -5.95 -9.01
C MET A 91 6.77 -5.75 -7.49
N ALA A 92 7.65 -4.86 -7.03
CA ALA A 92 7.81 -4.58 -5.61
C ALA A 92 6.54 -3.99 -4.99
N ALA A 93 5.88 -3.07 -5.68
CA ALA A 93 4.62 -2.48 -5.25
C ALA A 93 3.49 -3.52 -5.18
N ILE A 94 3.36 -4.38 -6.20
CA ILE A 94 2.36 -5.45 -6.26
C ILE A 94 2.51 -6.40 -5.07
N GLU A 95 3.72 -6.90 -4.80
CA GLU A 95 3.98 -7.79 -3.67
C GLU A 95 3.72 -7.12 -2.32
N ALA A 96 4.16 -5.87 -2.14
CA ALA A 96 3.95 -5.11 -0.92
C ALA A 96 2.45 -4.82 -0.67
N ARG A 97 1.71 -4.33 -1.67
CA ARG A 97 0.27 -4.06 -1.59
C ARG A 97 -0.51 -5.33 -1.29
N TRP A 98 -0.19 -6.43 -1.99
CA TRP A 98 -0.85 -7.71 -1.79
C TRP A 98 -0.82 -8.16 -0.33
N ALA A 99 0.29 -7.97 0.37
CA ALA A 99 0.36 -8.32 1.78
C ALA A 99 -0.24 -7.24 2.69
N MET A 100 0.15 -5.97 2.51
CA MET A 100 -0.14 -4.90 3.46
C MET A 100 -1.60 -4.42 3.43
N GLU A 101 -2.23 -4.32 2.26
CA GLU A 101 -3.62 -3.85 2.13
C GLU A 101 -4.63 -4.86 2.68
N ARG A 102 -4.23 -6.14 2.81
CA ARG A 102 -5.04 -7.21 3.44
C ARG A 102 -4.68 -7.47 4.90
N GLY A 103 -3.78 -6.68 5.48
CA GLY A 103 -3.31 -6.87 6.86
C GLY A 103 -2.55 -8.18 7.10
N ARG A 104 -1.97 -8.78 6.05
CA ARG A 104 -1.28 -10.07 6.12
C ARG A 104 0.18 -9.87 6.55
N TRP A 105 0.38 -9.53 7.82
CA TRP A 105 1.69 -9.11 8.34
C TRP A 105 2.76 -10.19 8.26
N ALA A 106 2.41 -11.46 8.49
CA ALA A 106 3.32 -12.59 8.32
C ALA A 106 3.75 -12.73 6.84
N ASP A 107 2.81 -12.60 5.92
CA ASP A 107 3.09 -12.66 4.47
C ASP A 107 3.98 -11.48 4.05
N ALA A 108 3.73 -10.27 4.58
CA ALA A 108 4.56 -9.08 4.34
C ALA A 108 5.99 -9.26 4.86
N ALA A 109 6.15 -9.81 6.07
CA ALA A 109 7.45 -10.13 6.64
C ALA A 109 8.20 -11.19 5.81
N ALA A 110 7.49 -12.09 5.14
CA ALA A 110 8.07 -13.20 4.40
C ALA A 110 8.42 -12.86 2.94
N ILE A 111 8.21 -11.63 2.47
CA ILE A 111 8.54 -11.27 1.08
C ILE A 111 10.05 -11.40 0.86
N ASP A 112 10.44 -12.16 -0.15
CA ASP A 112 11.83 -12.29 -0.58
C ASP A 112 12.28 -11.02 -1.32
N PRO A 113 13.35 -10.33 -0.86
CA PRO A 113 13.89 -9.19 -1.57
C PRO A 113 14.39 -9.61 -2.94
N ARG A 114 14.19 -8.73 -3.93
CA ARG A 114 14.75 -8.85 -5.27
C ARG A 114 15.73 -7.70 -5.51
N PRO A 115 16.97 -7.76 -4.96
CA PRO A 115 17.94 -6.70 -5.12
C PRO A 115 18.14 -6.35 -6.59
N ASN A 116 18.18 -5.06 -6.88
CA ASN A 116 18.38 -4.54 -8.22
C ASN A 116 19.06 -3.17 -8.13
N ARG A 117 19.45 -2.58 -9.27
CA ARG A 117 20.17 -1.30 -9.28
C ARG A 117 19.33 -0.08 -8.87
N PHE A 118 18.02 -0.24 -8.68
CA PHE A 118 17.08 0.84 -8.38
C PHE A 118 16.66 0.76 -6.90
N ALA A 119 17.44 1.42 -6.03
CA ALA A 119 17.24 1.37 -4.58
C ALA A 119 15.82 1.75 -4.10
N HIS A 120 15.15 2.69 -4.78
CA HIS A 120 13.77 3.08 -4.47
C HIS A 120 12.72 1.99 -4.78
N THR A 121 13.03 1.05 -5.67
CA THR A 121 12.14 -0.11 -5.92
C THR A 121 12.32 -1.15 -4.84
N GLU A 122 13.57 -1.39 -4.44
CA GLU A 122 13.93 -2.33 -3.39
C GLU A 122 13.38 -1.90 -2.02
N SER A 123 13.37 -0.59 -1.74
CA SER A 123 12.90 -0.05 -0.46
C SER A 123 11.46 -0.45 -0.12
N MET A 124 10.57 -0.56 -1.10
CA MET A 124 9.17 -0.94 -0.87
C MET A 124 9.05 -2.34 -0.25
N ILE A 125 9.95 -3.26 -0.59
CA ILE A 125 9.97 -4.61 -0.01
C ILE A 125 10.46 -4.57 1.43
N TYR A 126 11.55 -3.86 1.72
CA TYR A 126 12.04 -3.73 3.10
C TYR A 126 11.06 -2.97 3.99
N PHE A 127 10.36 -1.98 3.45
CA PHE A 127 9.26 -1.30 4.13
C PHE A 127 8.14 -2.29 4.53
N ALA A 128 7.63 -3.06 3.57
CA ALA A 128 6.59 -4.05 3.85
C ALA A 128 7.04 -5.10 4.86
N ARG A 129 8.28 -5.61 4.71
CA ARG A 129 8.85 -6.59 5.63
C ARG A 129 9.03 -6.04 7.04
N ALA A 130 9.55 -4.82 7.19
CA ALA A 130 9.77 -4.19 8.48
C ALA A 130 8.43 -4.01 9.24
N ILE A 131 7.42 -3.48 8.56
CA ILE A 131 6.07 -3.33 9.13
C ILE A 131 5.49 -4.71 9.49
N GLY A 132 5.59 -5.68 8.58
CA GLY A 132 5.11 -7.05 8.79
C GLY A 132 5.79 -7.73 9.98
N ALA A 133 7.11 -7.62 10.09
CA ALA A 133 7.91 -8.19 11.16
C ALA A 133 7.57 -7.54 12.51
N ALA A 134 7.50 -6.21 12.56
CA ALA A 134 7.13 -5.47 13.77
C ALA A 134 5.72 -5.87 14.26
N ARG A 135 4.74 -5.92 13.34
CA ARG A 135 3.36 -6.31 13.66
C ARG A 135 3.18 -7.80 13.95
N SER A 136 4.17 -8.62 13.62
CA SER A 136 4.23 -10.04 14.00
C SER A 136 5.07 -10.28 15.27
N GLY A 137 5.50 -9.22 15.97
CA GLY A 137 6.27 -9.31 17.20
C GLY A 137 7.77 -9.59 17.02
N ASN A 138 8.29 -9.57 15.79
CA ASN A 138 9.72 -9.75 15.51
C ASN A 138 10.42 -8.40 15.31
N ALA A 139 10.63 -7.68 16.41
CA ALA A 139 11.27 -6.37 16.41
C ALA A 139 12.72 -6.40 15.88
N ALA A 140 13.48 -7.46 16.14
CA ALA A 140 14.86 -7.58 15.67
C ALA A 140 14.93 -7.59 14.14
N ARG A 141 14.12 -8.44 13.49
CA ARG A 141 14.04 -8.47 12.02
C ARG A 141 13.52 -7.16 11.46
N ALA A 142 12.56 -6.53 12.13
CA ALA A 142 12.04 -5.23 11.70
C ALA A 142 13.14 -4.15 11.71
N ARG A 143 14.00 -4.17 12.73
CA ARG A 143 15.15 -3.27 12.83
C ARG A 143 16.17 -3.50 11.71
N ASP A 144 16.51 -4.74 11.40
CA ASP A 144 17.42 -5.05 10.28
C ASP A 144 16.90 -4.47 8.95
N ASP A 145 15.59 -4.58 8.71
CA ASP A 145 14.96 -4.03 7.51
C ASP A 145 14.90 -2.48 7.54
N VAL A 146 14.77 -1.85 8.71
CA VAL A 146 14.89 -0.39 8.89
C VAL A 146 16.30 0.11 8.58
N ASP A 147 17.33 -0.60 9.03
CA ASP A 147 18.73 -0.26 8.75
C ASP A 147 19.06 -0.41 7.26
N ARG A 148 18.44 -1.41 6.60
CA ARG A 148 18.52 -1.53 5.14
C ARG A 148 17.87 -0.36 4.42
N LEU A 149 16.70 0.11 4.87
CA LEU A 149 16.06 1.32 4.33
C LEU A 149 16.95 2.55 4.49
N ALA A 150 17.64 2.71 5.63
CA ALA A 150 18.61 3.79 5.84
C ALA A 150 19.75 3.72 4.81
N THR A 151 20.33 2.53 4.62
CA THR A 151 21.39 2.30 3.64
C THR A 151 20.93 2.64 2.22
N LEU A 152 19.73 2.18 1.82
CA LEU A 152 19.19 2.45 0.49
C LEU A 152 18.99 3.95 0.27
N LYS A 153 18.45 4.66 1.26
CA LYS A 153 18.30 6.12 1.23
C LYS A 153 19.63 6.83 1.01
N ASP A 154 20.70 6.43 1.68
CA ASP A 154 22.00 7.09 1.57
C ASP A 154 22.65 6.88 0.19
N THR A 155 22.26 5.83 -0.55
CA THR A 155 22.68 5.63 -1.94
C THR A 155 21.87 6.46 -2.96
N MET A 156 20.75 7.05 -2.55
CA MET A 156 19.87 7.78 -3.47
C MET A 156 20.38 9.19 -3.74
N LYS A 157 20.66 9.45 -5.03
CA LYS A 157 21.01 10.80 -5.52
C LYS A 157 19.78 11.66 -5.83
N ASP A 158 18.70 11.02 -6.22
CA ASP A 158 17.44 11.70 -6.52
C ASP A 158 16.74 12.06 -5.20
N ALA A 159 16.53 13.36 -4.98
CA ALA A 159 16.00 13.88 -3.72
C ALA A 159 14.57 13.40 -3.45
N TYR A 160 13.73 13.29 -4.47
CA TYR A 160 12.37 12.81 -4.33
C TYR A 160 12.37 11.37 -3.83
N TRP A 161 13.13 10.49 -4.49
CA TRP A 161 13.21 9.10 -4.11
C TRP A 161 13.90 8.89 -2.75
N ALA A 162 14.93 9.68 -2.41
CA ALA A 162 15.52 9.67 -1.08
C ALA A 162 14.49 10.01 0.01
N GLU A 163 13.62 10.98 -0.25
CA GLU A 163 12.53 11.37 0.65
C GLU A 163 11.45 10.29 0.78
N GLN A 164 11.07 9.64 -0.33
CA GLN A 164 10.13 8.51 -0.29
C GLN A 164 10.67 7.34 0.55
N ILE A 165 11.97 7.03 0.46
CA ILE A 165 12.60 6.01 1.30
C ILE A 165 12.63 6.47 2.77
N GLU A 166 12.86 7.76 3.03
CA GLU A 166 12.85 8.29 4.40
C GLU A 166 11.47 8.20 5.05
N ILE A 167 10.39 8.46 4.32
CA ILE A 167 9.01 8.25 4.80
C ILE A 167 8.82 6.79 5.19
N GLN A 168 9.17 5.85 4.30
CA GLN A 168 9.10 4.42 4.56
C GLN A 168 9.92 4.02 5.80
N ARG A 169 11.14 4.53 5.92
CA ARG A 169 12.05 4.27 7.04
C ARG A 169 11.48 4.77 8.36
N ARG A 170 10.93 5.99 8.42
CA ARG A 170 10.32 6.56 9.64
C ARG A 170 9.09 5.77 10.07
N ALA A 171 8.20 5.43 9.14
CA ALA A 171 7.03 4.61 9.44
C ALA A 171 7.43 3.19 9.92
N ALA A 172 8.41 2.56 9.29
CA ALA A 172 8.93 1.26 9.71
C ALA A 172 9.62 1.32 11.09
N ALA A 173 10.45 2.33 11.33
CA ALA A 173 11.10 2.56 12.61
C ALA A 173 10.08 2.79 13.73
N ALA A 174 9.00 3.52 13.45
CA ALA A 174 7.92 3.75 14.40
C ALA A 174 7.23 2.46 14.86
N TRP A 175 6.87 1.57 13.92
CA TRP A 175 6.30 0.26 14.26
C TRP A 175 7.31 -0.65 14.95
N THR A 176 8.58 -0.58 14.57
CA THR A 176 9.67 -1.31 15.23
C THR A 176 9.82 -0.87 16.68
N ALA A 177 9.91 0.43 16.96
CA ALA A 177 9.98 0.99 18.32
C ALA A 177 8.76 0.55 19.16
N ARG A 178 7.57 0.53 18.57
CA ARG A 178 6.38 0.03 19.26
C ARG A 178 6.47 -1.47 19.59
N ALA A 179 6.97 -2.30 18.67
CA ALA A 179 7.20 -3.73 18.92
C ALA A 179 8.26 -3.98 20.02
N GLU A 180 9.14 -3.01 20.26
CA GLU A 180 10.14 -3.03 21.35
C GLU A 180 9.60 -2.48 22.68
N GLY A 181 8.32 -2.11 22.75
CA GLY A 181 7.73 -1.50 23.93
C GLY A 181 8.04 -0.01 24.11
N LYS A 182 8.66 0.65 23.13
CA LYS A 182 8.99 2.08 23.16
C LYS A 182 7.88 2.93 22.53
N ALA A 183 6.72 2.95 23.19
CA ALA A 183 5.50 3.53 22.64
C ALA A 183 5.64 5.02 22.26
N ASP A 184 6.22 5.85 23.14
CA ASP A 184 6.36 7.30 22.90
C ASP A 184 7.26 7.61 21.70
N GLU A 185 8.38 6.89 21.60
CA GLU A 185 9.29 6.97 20.45
C GLU A 185 8.58 6.54 19.16
N GLY A 186 7.83 5.43 19.22
CA GLY A 186 7.02 4.94 18.11
C GLY A 186 6.03 5.99 17.61
N PHE A 187 5.29 6.64 18.50
CA PHE A 187 4.36 7.71 18.12
C PHE A 187 5.05 8.97 17.57
N ALA A 188 6.20 9.36 18.13
CA ALA A 188 6.96 10.50 17.64
C ALA A 188 7.48 10.25 16.21
N LEU A 189 8.06 9.08 15.97
CA LEU A 189 8.52 8.66 14.64
C LEU A 189 7.36 8.57 13.65
N MET A 190 6.21 8.04 14.06
CA MET A 190 5.04 7.93 13.18
C MET A 190 4.50 9.30 12.77
N ARG A 191 4.39 10.24 13.72
CA ARG A 191 3.99 11.63 13.41
C ARG A 191 4.98 12.29 12.46
N SER A 192 6.27 12.10 12.67
CA SER A 192 7.31 12.60 11.76
C SER A 192 7.21 12.01 10.36
N SER A 193 6.79 10.75 10.22
CA SER A 193 6.51 10.15 8.92
C SER A 193 5.28 10.78 8.23
N VAL A 194 4.22 11.07 9.00
CA VAL A 194 3.01 11.71 8.49
C VAL A 194 3.29 13.14 8.01
N GLU A 195 4.07 13.90 8.78
CA GLU A 195 4.49 15.26 8.42
C GLU A 195 5.30 15.27 7.12
N LEU A 196 6.27 14.36 6.99
CA LEU A 196 7.09 14.25 5.79
C LEU A 196 6.26 13.79 4.58
N GLU A 197 5.40 12.78 4.72
CA GLU A 197 4.53 12.35 3.62
C GLU A 197 3.61 13.50 3.14
N ALA A 198 3.11 14.31 4.08
CA ALA A 198 2.24 15.44 3.76
C ALA A 198 2.95 16.58 3.01
N SER A 199 4.28 16.69 3.07
CA SER A 199 5.05 17.67 2.30
C SER A 199 5.43 17.19 0.90
N THR A 200 5.08 15.97 0.52
CA THR A 200 5.45 15.38 -0.78
C THR A 200 4.31 15.40 -1.79
N GLU A 201 4.67 15.49 -3.07
CA GLU A 201 3.74 15.29 -4.19
C GLU A 201 3.83 13.86 -4.75
N LYS A 202 2.77 13.40 -5.42
CA LYS A 202 2.75 12.07 -6.04
C LYS A 202 3.56 12.06 -7.35
N HIS A 203 4.50 11.13 -7.50
CA HIS A 203 5.18 10.88 -8.78
C HIS A 203 4.27 10.17 -9.79
N ASN A 204 4.48 10.40 -11.08
CA ASN A 204 3.67 9.80 -12.14
C ASN A 204 3.71 8.25 -12.18
N ILE A 205 4.86 7.62 -11.89
CA ILE A 205 5.07 6.17 -11.96
C ILE A 205 4.32 5.38 -10.87
N THR A 206 3.78 6.05 -9.85
CA THR A 206 3.10 5.37 -8.75
C THR A 206 1.59 5.65 -8.74
N PRO A 207 0.74 4.64 -8.48
CA PRO A 207 -0.66 4.91 -8.16
C PRO A 207 -0.80 5.67 -6.83
N GLY A 208 0.16 5.55 -5.92
CA GLY A 208 0.18 6.19 -4.60
C GLY A 208 1.06 5.41 -3.62
N PRO A 209 1.16 5.80 -2.34
CA PRO A 209 1.89 5.01 -1.34
C PRO A 209 1.31 3.59 -1.22
N ILE A 210 2.12 2.61 -0.79
CA ILE A 210 1.66 1.22 -0.57
C ILE A 210 0.53 1.20 0.48
N VAL A 211 0.78 1.87 1.60
CA VAL A 211 -0.19 2.27 2.63
C VAL A 211 0.22 3.68 3.08
N THR A 212 -0.72 4.55 3.45
CA THR A 212 -0.35 5.91 3.84
C THR A 212 0.24 5.93 5.26
N ALA A 213 1.14 6.87 5.54
CA ALA A 213 1.64 7.10 6.89
C ALA A 213 0.49 7.42 7.86
N ARG A 214 -0.57 8.08 7.39
CA ARG A 214 -1.78 8.39 8.17
C ARG A 214 -2.59 7.14 8.53
N GLU A 215 -2.72 6.19 7.61
CA GLU A 215 -3.35 4.89 7.90
C GLU A 215 -2.53 4.09 8.91
N LEU A 216 -1.20 4.10 8.79
CA LEU A 216 -0.32 3.45 9.77
C LEU A 216 -0.37 4.11 11.15
N LEU A 217 -0.48 5.44 11.22
CA LEU A 217 -0.72 6.15 12.47
C LEU A 217 -2.09 5.79 13.07
N GLY A 218 -3.14 5.75 12.23
CA GLY A 218 -4.48 5.34 12.65
C GLY A 218 -4.49 3.95 13.27
N ASP A 219 -3.84 2.97 12.62
CA ASP A 219 -3.69 1.61 13.14
C ASP A 219 -3.01 1.61 14.52
N MET A 220 -1.90 2.34 14.65
CA MET A 220 -1.12 2.42 15.88
C MET A 220 -1.93 3.04 17.03
N LEU A 221 -2.67 4.11 16.76
CA LEU A 221 -3.54 4.78 17.73
C LEU A 221 -4.71 3.89 18.14
N LEU A 222 -5.32 3.20 17.19
CA LEU A 222 -6.46 2.32 17.45
C LEU A 222 -6.03 1.13 18.33
N GLU A 223 -4.89 0.51 18.05
CA GLU A 223 -4.32 -0.55 18.89
C GLU A 223 -3.91 -0.06 20.28
N ALA A 224 -3.59 1.24 20.45
CA ALA A 224 -3.32 1.86 21.74
C ALA A 224 -4.60 2.33 22.49
N GLY A 225 -5.80 2.03 21.96
CA GLY A 225 -7.07 2.44 22.56
C GLY A 225 -7.44 3.91 22.35
N GLN A 226 -6.68 4.65 21.55
CA GLN A 226 -6.92 6.07 21.25
C GLN A 226 -7.87 6.22 20.06
N ALA A 227 -9.12 5.81 20.25
CA ALA A 227 -10.13 5.74 19.19
C ALA A 227 -10.38 7.10 18.50
N GLY A 228 -10.56 8.17 19.26
CA GLY A 228 -10.78 9.53 18.70
C GLY A 228 -9.63 9.99 17.78
N PRO A 229 -8.39 10.04 18.27
CA PRO A 229 -7.22 10.36 17.44
C PRO A 229 -7.03 9.41 16.24
N ALA A 230 -7.30 8.11 16.40
CA ALA A 230 -7.21 7.15 15.30
C ALA A 230 -8.18 7.51 14.16
N GLY A 231 -9.44 7.80 14.50
CA GLY A 231 -10.45 8.23 13.53
C GLY A 231 -10.03 9.49 12.77
N GLN A 232 -9.44 10.48 13.46
CA GLN A 232 -8.93 11.69 12.82
C GLN A 232 -7.79 11.41 11.83
N ALA A 233 -6.88 10.48 12.15
CA ALA A 233 -5.79 10.09 11.26
C ALA A 233 -6.31 9.42 9.99
N TYR A 234 -7.25 8.47 10.11
CA TYR A 234 -7.87 7.84 8.94
C TYR A 234 -8.68 8.82 8.08
N GLU A 235 -9.44 9.73 8.68
CA GLU A 235 -10.16 10.78 7.94
C GLU A 235 -9.21 11.72 7.21
N ALA A 236 -8.07 12.07 7.83
CA ALA A 236 -7.03 12.83 7.16
C ALA A 236 -6.44 12.09 5.95
N SER A 237 -6.34 10.75 6.02
CA SER A 237 -5.98 9.94 4.86
C SER A 237 -7.06 10.03 3.76
N LEU A 238 -8.34 9.90 4.12
CA LEU A 238 -9.45 9.95 3.15
C LEU A 238 -9.62 11.30 2.45
N ARG A 239 -9.16 12.41 3.05
CA ARG A 239 -9.14 13.72 2.38
C ARG A 239 -8.18 13.78 1.19
N VAL A 240 -7.09 13.00 1.23
CA VAL A 240 -6.07 12.96 0.18
C VAL A 240 -6.28 11.77 -0.76
N ALA A 241 -6.77 10.66 -0.23
CA ALA A 241 -7.06 9.45 -0.98
C ALA A 241 -8.49 8.96 -0.63
N PRO A 242 -9.51 9.52 -1.29
CA PRO A 242 -10.90 9.15 -1.07
C PRO A 242 -11.16 7.66 -1.29
N ASN A 243 -12.16 7.14 -0.59
CA ASN A 243 -12.66 5.77 -0.73
C ASN A 243 -11.62 4.66 -0.52
N ARG A 244 -10.49 4.92 0.14
CA ARG A 244 -9.56 3.84 0.51
C ARG A 244 -10.22 2.88 1.51
N PHE A 245 -10.23 1.60 1.16
CA PHE A 245 -10.87 0.53 1.93
C PHE A 245 -10.43 0.55 3.41
N LYS A 246 -9.10 0.54 3.62
CA LYS A 246 -8.52 0.50 4.95
C LYS A 246 -8.90 1.72 5.78
N ALA A 247 -8.80 2.91 5.22
CA ALA A 247 -9.16 4.13 5.93
C ALA A 247 -10.67 4.22 6.22
N LEU A 248 -11.55 3.82 5.29
CA LEU A 248 -13.00 3.75 5.55
C LEU A 248 -13.32 2.82 6.72
N TYR A 249 -12.75 1.61 6.73
CA TYR A 249 -12.89 0.68 7.85
C TYR A 249 -12.31 1.26 9.14
N GLY A 250 -11.12 1.88 9.08
CA GLY A 250 -10.46 2.48 10.22
C GLY A 250 -11.28 3.58 10.90
N VAL A 251 -11.92 4.47 10.13
CA VAL A 251 -12.82 5.49 10.69
C VAL A 251 -14.05 4.83 11.34
N ALA A 252 -14.66 3.85 10.66
CA ALA A 252 -15.83 3.15 11.20
C ALA A 252 -15.50 2.45 12.53
N LYS A 253 -14.36 1.75 12.59
CA LYS A 253 -13.93 1.02 13.79
C LYS A 253 -13.54 1.95 14.93
N ALA A 254 -12.90 3.07 14.63
CA ALA A 254 -12.61 4.12 15.60
C ALA A 254 -13.90 4.71 16.19
N ALA A 255 -14.87 5.04 15.34
CA ALA A 255 -16.18 5.56 15.77
C ALA A 255 -16.95 4.54 16.62
N GLU A 256 -16.93 3.26 16.24
CA GLU A 256 -17.53 2.16 17.02
C GLU A 256 -16.93 2.10 18.44
N ARG A 257 -15.60 2.11 18.55
CA ARG A 257 -14.91 2.09 19.86
C ARG A 257 -15.14 3.36 20.69
N ALA A 258 -15.43 4.48 20.04
CA ALA A 258 -15.79 5.73 20.70
C ALA A 258 -17.29 5.82 21.09
N GLY A 259 -18.12 4.81 20.76
CA GLY A 259 -19.56 4.83 21.01
C GLY A 259 -20.36 5.72 20.03
N GLU A 260 -19.74 6.19 18.95
CA GLU A 260 -20.34 7.07 17.95
C GLU A 260 -21.12 6.26 16.90
N ARG A 261 -22.20 5.60 17.32
CA ARG A 261 -22.93 4.59 16.53
C ARG A 261 -23.32 5.06 15.12
N GLU A 262 -23.94 6.22 14.98
CA GLU A 262 -24.40 6.73 13.68
C GLU A 262 -23.23 7.00 12.72
N ARG A 263 -22.11 7.51 13.25
CA ARG A 263 -20.90 7.74 12.46
C ARG A 263 -20.26 6.43 12.02
N ALA A 264 -20.16 5.46 12.93
CA ALA A 264 -19.64 4.12 12.61
C ALA A 264 -20.47 3.48 11.50
N LYS A 265 -21.81 3.52 11.61
CA LYS A 265 -22.73 3.01 10.60
C LYS A 265 -22.51 3.67 9.24
N ALA A 266 -22.44 5.00 9.18
CA ALA A 266 -22.24 5.74 7.94
C ALA A 266 -20.93 5.35 7.21
N TYR A 267 -19.84 5.14 7.95
CA TYR A 267 -18.56 4.73 7.34
C TYR A 267 -18.53 3.24 6.97
N TYR A 268 -19.18 2.36 7.74
CA TYR A 268 -19.37 0.97 7.34
C TYR A 268 -20.23 0.82 6.07
N GLU A 269 -21.26 1.65 5.91
CA GLU A 269 -22.05 1.69 4.67
C GLU A 269 -21.22 2.14 3.47
N LYS A 270 -20.38 3.17 3.63
CA LYS A 270 -19.42 3.59 2.59
C LYS A 270 -18.44 2.47 2.24
N LEU A 271 -17.88 1.79 3.24
CA LEU A 271 -16.99 0.63 3.03
C LEU A 271 -17.67 -0.45 2.19
N LEU A 272 -18.92 -0.80 2.54
CA LEU A 272 -19.70 -1.80 1.81
C LEU A 272 -20.05 -1.37 0.39
N ALA A 273 -20.28 -0.08 0.16
CA ALA A 273 -20.49 0.46 -1.18
C ALA A 273 -19.20 0.41 -2.02
N THR A 274 -18.06 0.79 -1.44
CA THR A 274 -16.74 0.70 -2.07
C THR A 274 -16.39 -0.76 -2.42
N ALA A 275 -16.74 -1.71 -1.56
CA ALA A 275 -16.49 -3.14 -1.73
C ALA A 275 -17.71 -3.91 -2.25
N ALA A 276 -18.59 -3.26 -3.03
CA ALA A 276 -19.82 -3.90 -3.53
C ALA A 276 -19.54 -5.12 -4.43
N ALA A 277 -18.38 -5.14 -5.09
CA ALA A 277 -17.92 -6.22 -5.95
C ALA A 277 -16.98 -7.22 -5.25
N ALA A 278 -16.88 -7.19 -3.92
CA ALA A 278 -15.97 -8.07 -3.17
C ALA A 278 -16.19 -9.55 -3.50
N ASP A 279 -15.09 -10.27 -3.73
CA ASP A 279 -15.08 -11.69 -4.12
C ASP A 279 -14.61 -12.62 -2.99
N THR A 280 -14.29 -12.05 -1.82
CA THR A 280 -13.82 -12.77 -0.65
C THR A 280 -14.47 -12.26 0.64
N GLY A 281 -14.47 -13.12 1.67
CA GLY A 281 -15.06 -12.84 2.97
C GLY A 281 -14.14 -12.09 3.92
N ARG A 282 -13.59 -10.93 3.53
CA ARG A 282 -12.76 -10.09 4.43
C ARG A 282 -13.50 -9.80 5.75
N GLY A 283 -12.78 -9.90 6.86
CA GLY A 283 -13.37 -9.75 8.21
C GLY A 283 -13.98 -8.36 8.42
N GLU A 284 -13.36 -7.33 7.86
CA GLU A 284 -13.83 -5.94 7.86
C GLU A 284 -15.23 -5.81 7.26
N LEU A 285 -15.53 -6.57 6.21
CA LEU A 285 -16.85 -6.58 5.58
C LEU A 285 -17.89 -7.37 6.37
N GLN A 286 -17.46 -8.40 7.11
CA GLN A 286 -18.34 -9.15 8.01
C GLN A 286 -18.76 -8.26 9.19
N GLU A 287 -17.80 -7.56 9.81
CA GLU A 287 -18.07 -6.58 10.85
C GLU A 287 -19.02 -5.47 10.37
N ALA A 288 -18.73 -4.89 9.20
CA ALA A 288 -19.56 -3.84 8.61
C ALA A 288 -21.01 -4.29 8.35
N LYS A 289 -21.20 -5.54 7.89
CA LYS A 289 -22.54 -6.12 7.66
C LYS A 289 -23.27 -6.37 8.98
N ALA A 290 -22.56 -6.83 10.01
CA ALA A 290 -23.13 -7.11 11.33
C ALA A 290 -23.51 -5.83 12.10
N PHE A 291 -22.88 -4.69 11.78
CA PHE A 291 -23.14 -3.40 12.43
C PHE A 291 -24.38 -2.65 11.89
N ARG A 292 -24.97 -3.12 10.77
CA ARG A 292 -26.11 -2.46 10.11
C ARG A 292 -27.36 -2.31 10.98
#